data_AF-A0A9J9BB70-F1
#
_entry.id   AF-A0A9J9BB70-F1
#
_cell.length_a   1.000
_cell.length_b   1.000
_cell.length_c   1.000
_cell.angle_alpha   90.00
_cell.angle_beta   90.00
_cell.angle_gamma   90.00
#
_symmetry.space_group_name_H-M   'P 1'
#
loop_
_entity.id
_entity.type
_entity.pdbx_description
1 polymer ?
#
loop_
_entity_poly.entity_id
_entity_poly.type
_entity_poly.pdbx_seq_one_letter_code
_entity_poly.pdbx_strand_id
1 'polypeptide(L)'
;MKYMNKFTQFGLHASRFLSLSLTLSIFTTGIIIGHASADTRSDDAFIEKSKLVERSSEILFWTQEERAIGFKNISRMWPTRVVAKSKNAQPMVLNDLGLGSVTYQVGETKYTIEDFIALKGAIGMVVLKDGELVYENYTEGNDKNTRWISFSVTKSVSSLLIGAAIKDGYIASVNDQMVDYLPQLKGSAYEGVTIKNVLHMNSGVQWNEDYSDPNSDVSKAGGANGITLINYVKALSRAHEPGTVFNYNTAESNLIGELLRSAIGNNAATYLQDKIWQPYAMENDAFWVLDRPNGVETGGCCLLASLRDFARLGQFAYEQLSSPLNSPLPVNWVKDSITPSTTYPHYGYQWWLETGNEKFRASGIFGQSIAIYPELGVVIAKHGNTPQATGSSVFKEHEKALDAAILARIKAL
;
A
#
# COMPACT_ATOMS: atom_id res chain seq x y z
N MET A 1 81.59 -2.22 -23.97
CA MET A 1 81.38 -2.64 -25.38
C MET A 1 79.89 -2.84 -25.54
N LYS A 2 79.06 -2.08 -26.29
CA LYS A 2 79.11 -0.81 -27.10
C LYS A 2 77.66 -0.25 -27.05
N TYR A 3 77.27 1.03 -27.22
CA TYR A 3 77.85 2.35 -27.58
C TYR A 3 77.10 3.44 -26.75
N MET A 4 77.62 4.66 -26.49
CA MET A 4 77.44 5.95 -27.22
C MET A 4 76.02 6.23 -27.77
N ASN A 5 75.38 7.41 -27.62
CA ASN A 5 75.74 8.76 -27.09
C ASN A 5 74.56 9.33 -26.25
N LYS A 6 74.71 10.17 -25.21
CA LYS A 6 75.18 11.59 -25.12
C LYS A 6 74.36 12.61 -25.93
N PHE A 7 73.76 13.61 -25.27
CA PHE A 7 73.94 15.05 -25.57
C PHE A 7 73.46 15.98 -24.42
N THR A 8 74.08 17.16 -24.33
CA THR A 8 73.90 18.29 -23.37
C THR A 8 72.55 19.01 -23.51
N GLN A 9 71.93 19.65 -22.51
CA GLN A 9 72.38 20.60 -21.45
C GLN A 9 72.66 22.04 -21.96
N PHE A 10 71.68 22.94 -21.75
CA PHE A 10 71.76 24.41 -21.67
C PHE A 10 70.52 24.89 -20.88
N GLY A 11 70.49 26.04 -20.20
CA GLY A 11 71.57 26.99 -19.89
C GLY A 11 71.04 28.40 -19.58
N LEU A 12 71.06 28.81 -18.30
CA LEU A 12 70.90 30.16 -17.73
C LEU A 12 69.84 31.13 -18.32
N HIS A 13 69.03 31.73 -17.44
CA HIS A 13 69.27 33.12 -17.00
C HIS A 13 68.56 33.43 -15.68
N ALA A 14 68.99 34.48 -14.99
CA ALA A 14 68.47 34.88 -13.69
C ALA A 14 68.17 36.39 -13.64
N SER A 15 67.04 36.74 -13.06
CA SER A 15 66.67 38.12 -12.73
C SER A 15 65.81 38.13 -11.47
N ARG A 16 66.27 38.81 -10.42
CA ARG A 16 65.54 38.98 -9.15
C ARG A 16 64.55 40.13 -9.27
N PHE A 17 63.32 39.94 -8.79
CA PHE A 17 62.53 41.02 -8.21
C PHE A 17 61.76 40.50 -6.99
N LEU A 18 61.58 41.36 -5.98
CA LEU A 18 60.70 41.09 -4.84
C LEU A 18 59.26 41.40 -5.26
N SER A 19 58.33 40.48 -4.99
CA SER A 19 56.90 40.73 -5.05
C SER A 19 56.18 39.95 -3.95
N LEU A 20 55.39 40.65 -3.14
CA LEU A 20 54.59 40.08 -2.07
C LEU A 20 53.42 39.28 -2.69
N SER A 21 53.42 37.95 -2.57
CA SER A 21 52.43 37.08 -3.23
C SER A 21 51.29 36.70 -2.28
N LEU A 22 50.10 37.25 -2.56
CA LEU A 22 48.86 36.96 -1.84
C LEU A 22 48.32 35.56 -2.22
N THR A 23 48.06 34.71 -1.22
CA THR A 23 47.59 33.33 -1.44
C THR A 23 46.10 33.28 -1.83
N LEU A 24 45.79 33.48 -3.12
CA LEU A 24 44.41 33.43 -3.61
C LEU A 24 43.94 31.97 -3.76
N SER A 25 43.07 31.52 -2.85
CA SER A 25 42.46 30.18 -2.91
C SER A 25 41.35 30.13 -3.96
N ILE A 26 41.55 29.37 -5.03
CA ILE A 26 40.51 29.13 -6.04
C ILE A 26 39.55 28.05 -5.51
N PHE A 27 38.37 28.47 -5.08
CA PHE A 27 37.26 27.54 -4.82
C PHE A 27 36.69 27.02 -6.15
N THR A 28 37.13 25.85 -6.58
CA THR A 28 36.38 25.07 -7.57
C THR A 28 35.19 24.42 -6.89
N THR A 29 34.03 25.07 -6.93
CA THR A 29 32.78 24.55 -6.35
C THR A 29 32.27 23.35 -7.16
N GLY A 30 32.80 22.17 -6.85
CA GLY A 30 32.29 20.92 -7.40
C GLY A 30 30.86 20.67 -6.89
N ILE A 31 29.87 20.82 -7.78
CA ILE A 31 28.48 20.48 -7.47
C ILE A 31 28.39 18.95 -7.40
N ILE A 32 28.57 18.41 -6.19
CA ILE A 32 28.25 17.02 -5.90
C ILE A 32 26.72 16.91 -5.93
N ILE A 33 26.18 16.27 -6.97
CA ILE A 33 24.76 15.91 -7.06
C ILE A 33 24.54 14.74 -6.09
N GLY A 34 24.38 15.07 -4.82
CA GLY A 34 24.08 14.12 -3.75
C GLY A 34 22.76 13.41 -4.02
N HIS A 35 22.85 12.16 -4.47
CA HIS A 35 21.69 11.28 -4.56
C HIS A 35 21.20 10.95 -3.15
N ALA A 36 19.91 10.61 -3.01
CA ALA A 36 19.20 10.55 -1.73
C ALA A 36 19.84 9.62 -0.67
N SER A 37 20.72 10.20 0.17
CA SER A 37 21.28 9.60 1.37
C SER A 37 21.05 10.43 2.63
N ALA A 38 20.32 11.55 2.50
CA ALA A 38 19.94 12.42 3.61
C ALA A 38 18.56 12.03 4.14
N ASP A 39 18.51 10.97 4.96
CA ASP A 39 17.79 10.96 6.25
C ASP A 39 17.75 9.58 6.94
N THR A 40 18.20 8.49 6.32
CA THR A 40 18.18 7.16 6.98
C THR A 40 18.85 7.15 8.36
N ARG A 41 19.90 7.95 8.56
CA ARG A 41 20.60 8.09 9.85
C ARG A 41 19.82 8.90 10.90
N SER A 42 18.89 9.78 10.50
CA SER A 42 18.00 10.52 11.41
C SER A 42 16.76 9.69 11.75
N ASP A 43 16.18 8.98 10.76
CA ASP A 43 15.18 7.94 10.95
C ASP A 43 15.65 6.91 12.00
N ASP A 44 16.87 6.39 11.87
CA ASP A 44 17.45 5.39 12.79
C ASP A 44 17.55 5.93 14.22
N ALA A 45 18.10 7.14 14.38
CA ALA A 45 18.23 7.79 15.68
C ALA A 45 16.86 8.11 16.31
N PHE A 46 15.84 8.39 15.50
CA PHE A 46 14.47 8.56 15.98
C PHE A 46 13.85 7.22 16.41
N ILE A 47 13.98 6.17 15.60
CA ILE A 47 13.45 4.82 15.87
C ILE A 47 14.02 4.27 17.20
N GLU A 48 15.33 4.43 17.42
CA GLU A 48 16.01 4.06 18.67
C GLU A 48 15.52 4.91 19.86
N LYS A 49 15.54 6.25 19.72
CA LYS A 49 15.14 7.19 20.79
C LYS A 49 13.69 7.00 21.23
N SER A 50 12.78 6.77 20.29
CA SER A 50 11.34 6.59 20.52
C SER A 50 10.93 5.13 20.78
N LYS A 51 11.90 4.20 20.70
CA LYS A 51 11.74 2.75 20.95
C LYS A 51 10.68 2.08 20.07
N LEU A 52 10.66 2.44 18.78
CA LEU A 52 9.62 1.99 17.87
C LEU A 52 9.75 0.50 17.50
N VAL A 53 10.92 -0.12 17.69
CA VAL A 53 11.09 -1.57 17.51
C VAL A 53 10.41 -2.33 18.64
N GLU A 54 10.71 -1.96 19.88
CA GLU A 54 10.19 -2.59 21.10
C GLU A 54 8.69 -2.33 21.27
N ARG A 55 8.22 -1.14 20.86
CA ARG A 55 6.83 -0.71 20.90
C ARG A 55 6.11 -0.93 19.57
N SER A 56 6.62 -1.81 18.70
CA SER A 56 6.06 -2.02 17.36
C SER A 56 4.66 -2.65 17.35
N SER A 57 4.24 -3.31 18.43
CA SER A 57 2.85 -3.73 18.65
C SER A 57 1.90 -2.57 18.99
N GLU A 58 2.42 -1.40 19.41
CA GLU A 58 1.63 -0.21 19.75
C GLU A 58 1.32 0.69 18.53
N ILE A 59 1.52 0.20 17.31
CA ILE A 59 1.44 0.97 16.04
C ILE A 59 0.17 1.84 15.89
N LEU A 60 -0.96 1.42 16.48
CA LEU A 60 -2.23 2.16 16.47
C LEU A 60 -2.21 3.41 17.39
N PHE A 61 -1.38 3.39 18.43
CA PHE A 61 -1.31 4.39 19.49
C PHE A 61 -0.10 5.32 19.37
N TRP A 62 0.81 5.05 18.43
CA TRP A 62 1.89 5.95 18.04
C TRP A 62 1.35 7.35 17.68
N THR A 63 2.09 8.39 18.07
CA THR A 63 1.84 9.77 17.64
C THR A 63 2.01 9.92 16.12
N GLN A 64 1.46 10.99 15.53
CA GLN A 64 1.67 11.24 14.10
C GLN A 64 3.15 11.39 13.73
N GLU A 65 3.99 11.93 14.61
CA GLU A 65 5.44 12.06 14.41
C GLU A 65 6.12 10.67 14.38
N GLU A 66 5.84 9.83 15.37
CA GLU A 66 6.32 8.43 15.39
C GLU A 66 5.83 7.64 14.17
N ARG A 67 4.59 7.87 13.72
CA ARG A 67 4.04 7.25 12.51
C ARG A 67 4.70 7.76 11.22
N ALA A 68 5.05 9.05 11.13
CA ALA A 68 5.70 9.61 9.94
C ALA A 68 7.06 8.94 9.66
N ILE A 69 7.81 8.61 10.72
CA ILE A 69 9.05 7.85 10.62
C ILE A 69 8.79 6.34 10.53
N GLY A 70 7.90 5.82 11.37
CA GLY A 70 7.68 4.40 11.54
C GLY A 70 7.02 3.72 10.34
N PHE A 71 6.01 4.34 9.72
CA PHE A 71 5.21 3.73 8.65
C PHE A 71 6.01 3.48 7.36
N LYS A 72 7.02 4.31 7.06
CA LYS A 72 7.99 4.08 5.98
C LYS A 72 9.10 3.06 6.33
N ASN A 73 9.28 2.74 7.61
CA ASN A 73 10.34 1.86 8.13
C ASN A 73 9.85 0.49 8.63
N ILE A 74 8.55 0.15 8.50
CA ILE A 74 7.97 -1.09 9.07
C ILE A 74 8.73 -2.38 8.71
N SER A 75 9.25 -2.52 7.48
CA SER A 75 10.03 -3.71 7.05
C SER A 75 11.37 -3.90 7.78
N ARG A 76 11.78 -2.93 8.60
CA ARG A 76 12.98 -2.96 9.46
C ARG A 76 12.66 -3.29 10.91
N MET A 77 11.39 -3.16 11.31
CA MET A 77 10.90 -3.36 12.68
C MET A 77 10.07 -4.64 12.81
N TRP A 78 9.39 -5.06 11.74
CA TRP A 78 8.60 -6.28 11.66
C TRP A 78 9.20 -7.29 10.67
N PRO A 79 9.02 -8.61 10.91
CA PRO A 79 9.40 -9.61 9.93
C PRO A 79 8.57 -9.44 8.65
N THR A 80 9.23 -9.44 7.50
CA THR A 80 8.58 -9.30 6.18
C THR A 80 9.10 -10.32 5.18
N ARG A 81 8.33 -10.58 4.13
CA ARG A 81 8.75 -11.32 2.93
C ARG A 81 8.70 -10.39 1.72
N VAL A 82 9.75 -10.40 0.92
CA VAL A 82 9.88 -9.55 -0.27
C VAL A 82 8.98 -10.07 -1.39
N VAL A 83 8.28 -9.14 -2.04
CA VAL A 83 7.59 -9.30 -3.32
C VAL A 83 8.46 -8.55 -4.35
N ALA A 84 9.30 -9.27 -5.09
CA ALA A 84 10.35 -8.63 -5.89
C ALA A 84 9.76 -7.85 -7.09
N LYS A 85 10.31 -6.67 -7.37
CA LYS A 85 9.93 -5.82 -8.51
C LYS A 85 10.02 -6.57 -9.83
N SER A 86 9.23 -6.16 -10.83
CA SER A 86 9.26 -6.82 -12.13
C SER A 86 10.65 -6.76 -12.76
N LYS A 87 11.12 -7.89 -13.31
CA LYS A 87 12.34 -7.91 -14.16
C LYS A 87 12.22 -7.01 -15.39
N ASN A 88 10.97 -6.73 -15.81
CA ASN A 88 10.62 -5.85 -16.92
C ASN A 88 9.93 -4.56 -16.42
N ALA A 89 10.24 -4.10 -15.20
CA ALA A 89 9.66 -2.90 -14.58
C ALA A 89 9.67 -1.70 -15.54
N GLN A 90 8.51 -1.06 -15.72
CA GLN A 90 8.34 0.10 -16.60
C GLN A 90 8.18 1.37 -15.76
N PRO A 91 9.18 2.27 -15.69
CA PRO A 91 9.08 3.48 -14.87
C PRO A 91 7.95 4.40 -15.33
N MET A 92 7.09 4.84 -14.42
CA MET A 92 6.08 5.85 -14.74
C MET A 92 6.76 7.20 -15.05
N VAL A 93 6.44 7.76 -16.21
CA VAL A 93 6.79 9.12 -16.63
C VAL A 93 5.55 10.00 -16.44
N LEU A 94 5.72 11.18 -15.86
CA LEU A 94 4.63 12.11 -15.61
C LEU A 94 4.20 12.80 -16.93
N ASN A 95 2.97 12.54 -17.37
CA ASN A 95 2.25 13.29 -18.40
C ASN A 95 1.33 14.31 -17.71
N ASP A 96 1.86 15.47 -17.29
CA ASP A 96 1.09 16.46 -16.53
C ASP A 96 -0.03 17.08 -17.38
N LEU A 97 -1.28 16.76 -17.04
CA LEU A 97 -2.49 17.31 -17.66
C LEU A 97 -2.86 18.71 -17.09
N GLY A 98 -1.94 19.36 -16.38
CA GLY A 98 -2.18 20.57 -15.61
C GLY A 98 -3.03 20.28 -14.36
N LEU A 99 -2.83 19.14 -13.70
CA LEU A 99 -3.60 18.80 -12.50
C LEU A 99 -3.16 19.62 -11.28
N GLY A 100 -1.91 20.08 -11.23
CA GLY A 100 -1.43 21.01 -10.19
C GLY A 100 -2.13 22.38 -10.18
N SER A 101 -2.88 22.75 -11.21
CA SER A 101 -3.73 23.96 -11.19
C SER A 101 -5.18 23.69 -10.74
N VAL A 102 -5.51 22.46 -10.34
CA VAL A 102 -6.84 22.12 -9.82
C VAL A 102 -7.05 22.74 -8.45
N THR A 103 -8.23 23.33 -8.28
CA THR A 103 -8.65 23.91 -7.01
C THR A 103 -10.02 23.37 -6.62
N TYR A 104 -10.18 23.01 -5.36
CA TYR A 104 -11.44 22.58 -4.77
C TYR A 104 -11.94 23.59 -3.72
N GLN A 105 -13.12 23.34 -3.16
CA GLN A 105 -13.74 24.21 -2.15
C GLN A 105 -14.31 23.37 -1.00
N VAL A 106 -14.08 23.82 0.23
CA VAL A 106 -14.70 23.27 1.46
C VAL A 106 -15.24 24.45 2.26
N GLY A 107 -16.55 24.44 2.51
CA GLY A 107 -17.25 25.63 3.02
C GLY A 107 -17.11 26.81 2.06
N GLU A 108 -16.70 27.97 2.59
CA GLU A 108 -16.45 29.19 1.80
C GLU A 108 -14.98 29.30 1.32
N THR A 109 -14.10 28.40 1.75
CA THR A 109 -12.66 28.46 1.47
C THR A 109 -12.28 27.61 0.25
N LYS A 110 -11.47 28.21 -0.63
CA LYS A 110 -10.91 27.61 -1.83
C LYS A 110 -9.47 27.15 -1.57
N TYR A 111 -9.12 25.96 -2.04
CA TYR A 111 -7.84 25.27 -1.80
C TYR A 111 -7.25 24.73 -3.11
N THR A 112 -5.93 24.58 -3.21
CA THR A 112 -5.23 23.86 -4.30
C THR A 112 -4.95 22.40 -3.93
N ILE A 113 -4.39 21.59 -4.84
CA ILE A 113 -3.93 20.24 -4.46
C ILE A 113 -2.80 20.32 -3.42
N GLU A 114 -1.92 21.30 -3.54
CA GLU A 114 -0.78 21.53 -2.63
C GLU A 114 -1.27 21.85 -1.22
N ASP A 115 -2.38 22.60 -1.06
CA ASP A 115 -3.03 22.79 0.24
C ASP A 115 -3.55 21.48 0.84
N PHE A 116 -4.10 20.56 0.03
CA PHE A 116 -4.49 19.22 0.51
C PHE A 116 -3.28 18.40 0.94
N ILE A 117 -2.21 18.43 0.13
CA ILE A 117 -0.97 17.69 0.39
C ILE A 117 -0.25 18.27 1.62
N ALA A 118 -0.43 19.55 1.94
CA ALA A 118 0.04 20.19 3.17
C ALA A 118 -0.85 19.92 4.41
N LEU A 119 -2.01 19.26 4.27
CA LEU A 119 -2.84 18.89 5.44
C LEU A 119 -2.09 17.87 6.31
N LYS A 120 -2.15 18.07 7.64
CA LYS A 120 -1.43 17.22 8.61
C LYS A 120 -1.94 15.77 8.61
N GLY A 121 -1.29 14.93 7.80
CA GLY A 121 -1.65 13.54 7.58
C GLY A 121 -1.85 13.15 6.11
N ALA A 122 -1.67 14.06 5.14
CA ALA A 122 -1.37 13.68 3.77
C ALA A 122 0.13 13.35 3.66
N ILE A 123 0.46 12.18 3.09
CA ILE A 123 1.85 11.70 2.91
C ILE A 123 2.23 11.68 1.41
N GLY A 124 1.24 11.48 0.55
CA GLY A 124 1.38 11.67 -0.89
C GLY A 124 0.12 11.27 -1.64
N MET A 125 0.03 11.71 -2.90
CA MET A 125 -1.02 11.33 -3.85
C MET A 125 -0.42 11.02 -5.22
N VAL A 126 -0.93 9.97 -5.86
CA VAL A 126 -0.69 9.65 -7.28
C VAL A 126 -2.03 9.56 -7.99
N VAL A 127 -2.15 10.20 -9.15
CA VAL A 127 -3.31 10.10 -10.05
C VAL A 127 -2.87 9.48 -11.36
N LEU A 128 -3.59 8.44 -11.80
CA LEU A 128 -3.47 7.85 -13.13
C LEU A 128 -4.71 8.14 -13.97
N LYS A 129 -4.53 8.30 -15.28
CA LYS A 129 -5.59 8.32 -16.30
C LYS A 129 -5.23 7.31 -17.39
N ASP A 130 -6.09 6.32 -17.62
CA ASP A 130 -5.92 5.26 -18.63
C ASP A 130 -4.55 4.55 -18.54
N GLY A 131 -3.98 4.47 -17.33
CA GLY A 131 -2.66 3.89 -17.05
C GLY A 131 -1.49 4.87 -17.07
N GLU A 132 -1.65 6.06 -17.63
CA GLU A 132 -0.62 7.11 -17.61
C GLU A 132 -0.59 7.84 -16.27
N LEU A 133 0.61 8.21 -15.80
CA LEU A 133 0.80 9.01 -14.59
C LEU A 133 0.53 10.49 -14.91
N VAL A 134 -0.49 11.09 -14.29
CA VAL A 134 -0.94 12.46 -14.60
C VAL A 134 -0.82 13.45 -13.44
N TYR A 135 -0.55 12.96 -12.22
CA TYR A 135 -0.09 13.77 -11.07
C TYR A 135 0.65 12.88 -10.07
N GLU A 136 1.74 13.37 -9.47
CA GLU A 136 2.32 12.81 -8.24
C GLU A 136 2.82 13.92 -7.31
N ASN A 137 2.63 13.76 -6.00
CA ASN A 137 3.18 14.66 -4.98
C ASN A 137 3.39 13.90 -3.66
N TYR A 138 4.40 14.29 -2.88
CA TYR A 138 4.92 13.57 -1.70
C TYR A 138 5.39 14.55 -0.61
N THR A 139 5.23 14.19 0.67
CA THR A 139 5.62 15.01 1.84
C THR A 139 6.45 14.24 2.85
N GLU A 140 6.87 14.87 3.95
CA GLU A 140 7.56 14.22 5.09
C GLU A 140 8.83 13.43 4.68
N GLY A 141 9.54 13.92 3.66
CA GLY A 141 10.74 13.27 3.11
C GLY A 141 10.47 12.01 2.27
N ASN A 142 9.21 11.68 1.96
CA ASN A 142 8.85 10.56 1.10
C ASN A 142 9.09 10.89 -0.38
N ASP A 143 9.31 9.85 -1.19
CA ASP A 143 9.45 9.94 -2.64
C ASP A 143 8.77 8.75 -3.35
N LYS A 144 8.86 8.72 -4.68
CA LYS A 144 8.34 7.65 -5.54
C LYS A 144 8.91 6.24 -5.27
N ASN A 145 10.02 6.14 -4.53
CA ASN A 145 10.66 4.89 -4.15
C ASN A 145 10.33 4.48 -2.70
N THR A 146 9.71 5.37 -1.92
CA THR A 146 9.43 5.14 -0.51
C THR A 146 8.26 4.17 -0.36
N ARG A 147 8.47 3.11 0.43
CA ARG A 147 7.43 2.12 0.73
C ARG A 147 6.64 2.56 1.95
N TRP A 148 5.33 2.35 1.94
CA TRP A 148 4.44 2.71 3.06
C TRP A 148 3.50 1.57 3.41
N ILE A 149 3.19 1.43 4.71
CA ILE A 149 2.25 0.42 5.22
C ILE A 149 0.81 0.71 4.78
N SER A 150 0.19 -0.23 4.07
CA SER A 150 -1.11 -0.04 3.41
C SER A 150 -2.33 -0.20 4.32
N PHE A 151 -2.13 -0.73 5.53
CA PHE A 151 -3.18 -1.28 6.39
C PHE A 151 -4.19 -2.14 5.61
N SER A 152 -5.49 -1.94 5.86
CA SER A 152 -6.62 -2.68 5.26
C SER A 152 -6.72 -2.62 3.73
N VAL A 153 -5.91 -1.83 3.00
CA VAL A 153 -5.74 -1.99 1.54
C VAL A 153 -5.27 -3.41 1.17
N THR A 154 -4.54 -4.08 2.07
CA THR A 154 -4.11 -5.49 1.93
C THR A 154 -5.30 -6.42 1.69
N LYS A 155 -6.46 -6.15 2.30
CA LYS A 155 -7.68 -6.95 2.18
C LYS A 155 -8.12 -7.09 0.71
N SER A 156 -8.06 -5.99 -0.04
CA SER A 156 -8.41 -5.94 -1.46
C SER A 156 -7.39 -6.68 -2.33
N VAL A 157 -6.09 -6.65 -1.97
CA VAL A 157 -5.05 -7.45 -2.63
C VAL A 157 -5.27 -8.95 -2.38
N SER A 158 -5.53 -9.35 -1.13
CA SER A 158 -5.87 -10.73 -0.76
C SER A 158 -7.09 -11.25 -1.53
N SER A 159 -8.11 -10.42 -1.74
CA SER A 159 -9.27 -10.75 -2.59
C SER A 159 -8.90 -10.98 -4.06
N LEU A 160 -8.04 -10.14 -4.66
CA LEU A 160 -7.53 -10.39 -6.02
C LEU A 160 -6.76 -11.73 -6.10
N LEU A 161 -6.03 -12.12 -5.05
CA LEU A 161 -5.31 -13.39 -5.02
C LEU A 161 -6.22 -14.61 -4.79
N ILE A 162 -7.33 -14.48 -4.07
CA ILE A 162 -8.39 -15.52 -4.06
C ILE A 162 -8.96 -15.69 -5.48
N GLY A 163 -9.18 -14.60 -6.21
CA GLY A 163 -9.53 -14.66 -7.62
C GLY A 163 -8.51 -15.46 -8.44
N ALA A 164 -7.22 -15.14 -8.33
CA ALA A 164 -6.15 -15.89 -9.01
C ALA A 164 -6.13 -17.39 -8.62
N ALA A 165 -6.30 -17.71 -7.33
CA ALA A 165 -6.34 -19.08 -6.84
C ALA A 165 -7.55 -19.87 -7.37
N ILE A 166 -8.69 -19.20 -7.62
CA ILE A 166 -9.84 -19.78 -8.32
C ILE A 166 -9.53 -20.01 -9.80
N LYS A 167 -8.82 -19.09 -10.49
CA LYS A 167 -8.44 -19.31 -11.89
C LYS A 167 -7.50 -20.51 -12.06
N ASP A 168 -6.55 -20.66 -11.16
CA ASP A 168 -5.59 -21.76 -11.15
C ASP A 168 -6.20 -23.11 -10.74
N GLY A 169 -7.42 -23.11 -10.16
CA GLY A 169 -8.08 -24.32 -9.65
C GLY A 169 -7.61 -24.77 -8.26
N TYR A 170 -6.87 -23.93 -7.53
CA TYR A 170 -6.55 -24.17 -6.11
C TYR A 170 -7.77 -23.99 -5.20
N ILE A 171 -8.73 -23.15 -5.60
CA ILE A 171 -10.03 -22.97 -4.95
C ILE A 171 -11.12 -23.25 -5.99
N ALA A 172 -12.11 -24.09 -5.70
CA ALA A 172 -13.13 -24.46 -6.68
C ALA A 172 -14.21 -23.36 -6.83
N SER A 173 -14.65 -22.72 -5.74
CA SER A 173 -15.63 -21.65 -5.77
C SER A 173 -15.58 -20.74 -4.53
N VAL A 174 -16.06 -19.51 -4.67
CA VAL A 174 -16.38 -18.68 -3.49
C VAL A 174 -17.52 -19.27 -2.64
N ASN A 175 -18.30 -20.21 -3.19
CA ASN A 175 -19.38 -20.87 -2.46
C ASN A 175 -18.89 -22.07 -1.61
N ASP A 176 -17.61 -22.44 -1.70
CA ASP A 176 -16.99 -23.47 -0.87
C ASP A 176 -16.92 -23.02 0.60
N GLN A 177 -16.84 -23.94 1.56
CA GLN A 177 -16.79 -23.57 2.97
C GLN A 177 -15.37 -23.22 3.43
N MET A 178 -15.26 -22.28 4.37
CA MET A 178 -13.99 -21.93 5.02
C MET A 178 -13.32 -23.17 5.64
N VAL A 179 -14.11 -24.10 6.19
CA VAL A 179 -13.63 -25.34 6.82
C VAL A 179 -13.13 -26.41 5.85
N ASP A 180 -13.33 -26.25 4.55
CA ASP A 180 -12.81 -27.20 3.54
C ASP A 180 -11.30 -26.95 3.31
N TYR A 181 -10.90 -25.67 3.30
CA TYR A 181 -9.50 -25.22 3.18
C TYR A 181 -8.81 -25.01 4.53
N LEU A 182 -9.57 -24.74 5.60
CA LEU A 182 -9.09 -24.55 6.97
C LEU A 182 -9.75 -25.58 7.93
N PRO A 183 -9.49 -26.89 7.78
CA PRO A 183 -10.15 -27.96 8.54
C PRO A 183 -9.96 -27.85 10.06
N GLN A 184 -8.95 -27.14 10.53
CA GLN A 184 -8.75 -26.79 11.93
C GLN A 184 -9.91 -25.97 12.53
N LEU A 185 -10.72 -25.29 11.72
CA LEU A 185 -11.92 -24.54 12.12
C LEU A 185 -13.19 -25.41 12.23
N LYS A 186 -13.13 -26.73 11.97
CA LYS A 186 -14.28 -27.65 12.19
C LYS A 186 -14.66 -27.71 13.68
N GLY A 187 -15.96 -27.86 13.96
CA GLY A 187 -16.57 -27.66 15.27
C GLY A 187 -16.52 -26.21 15.78
N SER A 188 -16.76 -25.21 14.92
CA SER A 188 -16.80 -23.79 15.28
C SER A 188 -17.83 -23.01 14.47
N ALA A 189 -17.98 -21.70 14.75
CA ALA A 189 -18.88 -20.81 14.01
C ALA A 189 -18.58 -20.69 12.49
N TYR A 190 -17.43 -21.19 12.01
CA TYR A 190 -17.09 -21.25 10.59
C TYR A 190 -17.66 -22.45 9.82
N GLU A 191 -18.26 -23.43 10.48
CA GLU A 191 -19.03 -24.46 9.77
C GLU A 191 -20.27 -23.82 9.11
N GLY A 192 -20.55 -24.17 7.85
CA GLY A 192 -21.57 -23.51 7.03
C GLY A 192 -21.20 -22.11 6.51
N VAL A 193 -20.05 -21.53 6.89
CA VAL A 193 -19.60 -20.22 6.39
C VAL A 193 -18.83 -20.41 5.09
N THR A 194 -19.29 -19.76 4.01
CA THR A 194 -18.60 -19.81 2.71
C THR A 194 -17.49 -18.78 2.60
N ILE A 195 -16.54 -18.98 1.68
CA ILE A 195 -15.53 -17.98 1.31
C ILE A 195 -16.22 -16.66 0.91
N LYS A 196 -17.35 -16.73 0.20
CA LYS A 196 -18.16 -15.57 -0.20
C LYS A 196 -18.67 -14.78 0.99
N ASN A 197 -19.09 -15.45 2.06
CA ASN A 197 -19.54 -14.75 3.27
C ASN A 197 -18.42 -13.95 3.93
N VAL A 198 -17.22 -14.53 4.00
CA VAL A 198 -16.04 -13.85 4.56
C VAL A 198 -15.57 -12.71 3.65
N LEU A 199 -15.57 -12.92 2.32
CA LEU A 199 -15.29 -11.84 1.36
C LEU A 199 -16.28 -10.67 1.47
N HIS A 200 -17.57 -10.95 1.71
CA HIS A 200 -18.64 -9.97 1.94
C HIS A 200 -18.72 -9.40 3.37
N MET A 201 -17.86 -9.83 4.30
CA MET A 201 -17.94 -9.48 5.73
C MET A 201 -19.33 -9.77 6.34
N ASN A 202 -19.89 -10.97 6.06
CA ASN A 202 -21.18 -11.40 6.58
C ASN A 202 -21.24 -12.88 7.00
N SER A 203 -20.15 -13.40 7.59
CA SER A 203 -20.05 -14.76 8.14
C SER A 203 -21.07 -15.07 9.25
N GLY A 204 -21.54 -14.04 9.97
CA GLY A 204 -22.37 -14.20 11.17
C GLY A 204 -21.59 -14.61 12.43
N VAL A 205 -20.25 -14.64 12.38
CA VAL A 205 -19.41 -14.86 13.57
C VAL A 205 -19.40 -13.59 14.45
N GLN A 206 -19.43 -13.77 15.77
CA GLN A 206 -19.36 -12.69 16.74
C GLN A 206 -17.98 -12.00 16.68
N TRP A 207 -17.96 -10.67 16.52
CA TRP A 207 -16.71 -9.91 16.45
C TRP A 207 -16.93 -8.42 16.78
N ASN A 208 -16.04 -7.83 17.59
CA ASN A 208 -15.99 -6.41 17.93
C ASN A 208 -14.77 -5.71 17.26
N GLU A 209 -15.03 -4.83 16.29
CA GLU A 209 -14.04 -4.02 15.54
C GLU A 209 -13.86 -2.59 16.15
N ASP A 210 -14.15 -2.37 17.43
CA ASP A 210 -13.85 -1.09 18.09
C ASP A 210 -12.34 -0.91 18.34
N TYR A 211 -11.70 -0.10 17.49
CA TYR A 211 -10.28 0.28 17.59
C TYR A 211 -9.94 1.17 18.82
N SER A 212 -10.93 1.63 19.59
CA SER A 212 -10.75 2.46 20.79
C SER A 212 -10.88 1.70 22.11
N ASP A 213 -11.56 0.56 22.13
CA ASP A 213 -11.59 -0.35 23.29
C ASP A 213 -10.41 -1.34 23.25
N PRO A 214 -9.48 -1.33 24.23
CA PRO A 214 -8.41 -2.32 24.31
C PRO A 214 -8.91 -3.75 24.57
N ASN A 215 -10.19 -3.92 24.93
CA ASN A 215 -10.83 -5.22 25.12
C ASN A 215 -11.59 -5.72 23.89
N SER A 216 -11.61 -4.98 22.78
CA SER A 216 -12.25 -5.42 21.53
C SER A 216 -11.51 -6.59 20.90
N ASP A 217 -12.18 -7.30 20.00
CA ASP A 217 -11.56 -8.42 19.28
C ASP A 217 -10.51 -7.91 18.29
N VAL A 218 -10.70 -6.73 17.68
CA VAL A 218 -9.66 -6.11 16.84
C VAL A 218 -8.43 -5.70 17.64
N SER A 219 -8.58 -5.21 18.87
CA SER A 219 -7.45 -4.91 19.77
C SER A 219 -6.70 -6.17 20.22
N LYS A 220 -7.41 -7.29 20.46
CA LYS A 220 -6.81 -8.56 20.91
C LYS A 220 -6.23 -9.42 19.77
N ALA A 221 -6.88 -9.40 18.61
CA ALA A 221 -6.67 -10.38 17.54
C ALA A 221 -6.63 -9.79 16.12
N GLY A 222 -6.79 -8.47 15.93
CA GLY A 222 -6.67 -7.85 14.59
C GLY A 222 -5.28 -8.01 13.96
N GLY A 223 -4.23 -8.03 14.80
CA GLY A 223 -2.86 -8.39 14.39
C GLY A 223 -2.57 -9.90 14.42
N ALA A 224 -3.45 -10.72 14.98
CA ALA A 224 -3.22 -12.17 15.09
C ALA A 224 -3.34 -12.85 13.72
N ASN A 225 -2.38 -13.74 13.45
CA ASN A 225 -2.29 -14.55 12.24
C ASN A 225 -1.84 -15.98 12.64
N GLY A 226 -1.78 -16.90 11.69
CA GLY A 226 -1.35 -18.29 11.91
C GLY A 226 -2.19 -19.02 12.97
N ILE A 227 -1.54 -19.84 13.79
CA ILE A 227 -2.23 -20.66 14.80
C ILE A 227 -2.88 -19.82 15.92
N THR A 228 -2.35 -18.62 16.20
CA THR A 228 -2.91 -17.68 17.18
C THR A 228 -4.27 -17.16 16.73
N LEU A 229 -4.37 -16.76 15.46
CA LEU A 229 -5.64 -16.37 14.83
C LEU A 229 -6.65 -17.52 14.87
N ILE A 230 -6.27 -18.70 14.39
CA ILE A 230 -7.12 -19.90 14.37
C ILE A 230 -7.68 -20.19 15.76
N ASN A 231 -6.83 -20.18 16.78
CA ASN A 231 -7.25 -20.47 18.15
C ASN A 231 -8.20 -19.40 18.72
N TYR A 232 -7.99 -18.13 18.38
CA TYR A 232 -8.89 -17.04 18.79
C TYR A 232 -10.26 -17.18 18.12
N VAL A 233 -10.31 -17.21 16.79
CA VAL A 233 -11.57 -17.21 16.04
C VAL A 233 -12.36 -18.50 16.18
N LYS A 234 -11.69 -19.64 16.46
CA LYS A 234 -12.35 -20.91 16.79
C LYS A 234 -13.12 -20.86 18.12
N ALA A 235 -12.72 -19.97 19.04
CA ALA A 235 -13.41 -19.78 20.32
C ALA A 235 -14.57 -18.77 20.24
N LEU A 236 -14.78 -18.10 19.10
CA LEU A 236 -15.87 -17.15 18.89
C LEU A 236 -17.18 -17.86 18.56
N SER A 237 -18.28 -17.35 19.12
CA SER A 237 -19.65 -17.84 18.89
C SER A 237 -20.20 -17.38 17.54
N ARG A 238 -21.20 -18.09 17.02
CA ARG A 238 -22.09 -17.56 15.97
C ARG A 238 -23.05 -16.55 16.60
N ALA A 239 -23.08 -15.32 16.08
CA ALA A 239 -24.04 -14.29 16.44
C ALA A 239 -25.26 -14.26 15.50
N HIS A 240 -25.05 -14.55 14.22
CA HIS A 240 -26.07 -14.52 13.16
C HIS A 240 -25.87 -15.65 12.16
N GLU A 241 -26.88 -15.95 11.34
CA GLU A 241 -26.73 -16.94 10.26
C GLU A 241 -25.85 -16.39 9.13
N PRO A 242 -25.01 -17.24 8.47
CA PRO A 242 -24.15 -16.79 7.38
C PRO A 242 -24.95 -16.11 6.26
N GLY A 243 -24.50 -14.93 5.84
CA GLY A 243 -25.13 -14.15 4.77
C GLY A 243 -26.28 -13.24 5.22
N THR A 244 -26.57 -13.13 6.53
CA THR A 244 -27.73 -12.36 7.03
C THR A 244 -27.42 -10.99 7.63
N VAL A 245 -26.21 -10.79 8.19
CA VAL A 245 -25.79 -9.52 8.82
C VAL A 245 -24.37 -9.17 8.42
N PHE A 246 -24.15 -7.91 8.00
CA PHE A 246 -22.80 -7.39 7.76
C PHE A 246 -22.12 -7.02 9.08
N ASN A 247 -20.90 -7.53 9.29
CA ASN A 247 -20.01 -7.15 10.38
C ASN A 247 -18.57 -7.09 9.85
N TYR A 248 -17.97 -5.91 9.80
CA TYR A 248 -16.60 -5.75 9.31
C TYR A 248 -15.62 -6.38 10.31
N ASN A 249 -14.88 -7.40 9.86
CA ASN A 249 -14.07 -8.25 10.72
C ASN A 249 -12.64 -8.39 10.18
N THR A 250 -11.66 -7.75 10.82
CA THR A 250 -10.26 -7.80 10.38
C THR A 250 -9.61 -9.18 10.55
N ALA A 251 -9.99 -9.97 11.57
CA ALA A 251 -9.49 -11.35 11.72
C ALA A 251 -9.97 -12.26 10.58
N GLU A 252 -11.17 -12.03 10.06
CA GLU A 252 -11.68 -12.76 8.89
C GLU A 252 -10.91 -12.46 7.60
N SER A 253 -10.42 -11.23 7.43
CA SER A 253 -9.48 -10.94 6.33
C SER A 253 -8.11 -11.57 6.54
N ASN A 254 -7.66 -11.77 7.80
CA ASN A 254 -6.46 -12.58 8.07
C ASN A 254 -6.72 -14.07 7.73
N LEU A 255 -7.92 -14.60 8.00
CA LEU A 255 -8.33 -15.95 7.59
C LEU A 255 -8.37 -16.14 6.07
N ILE A 256 -8.74 -15.12 5.29
CA ILE A 256 -8.60 -15.16 3.82
C ILE A 256 -7.13 -15.35 3.41
N GLY A 257 -6.18 -14.75 4.14
CA GLY A 257 -4.74 -14.97 3.94
C GLY A 257 -4.29 -16.40 4.27
N GLU A 258 -4.79 -16.98 5.36
CA GLU A 258 -4.52 -18.39 5.69
C GLU A 258 -5.14 -19.34 4.67
N LEU A 259 -6.38 -19.08 4.23
CA LEU A 259 -7.10 -19.89 3.26
C LEU A 259 -6.39 -19.88 1.90
N LEU A 260 -5.96 -18.71 1.44
CA LEU A 260 -5.16 -18.55 0.22
C LEU A 260 -3.91 -19.44 0.26
N ARG A 261 -3.10 -19.35 1.31
CA ARG A 261 -1.90 -20.18 1.47
C ARG A 261 -2.20 -21.67 1.54
N SER A 262 -3.24 -22.05 2.28
CA SER A 262 -3.65 -23.44 2.45
C SER A 262 -4.02 -24.06 1.09
N ALA A 263 -4.78 -23.32 0.28
CA ALA A 263 -5.20 -23.73 -1.06
C ALA A 263 -4.02 -23.83 -2.06
N ILE A 264 -3.13 -22.83 -2.11
CA ILE A 264 -2.02 -22.78 -3.09
C ILE A 264 -0.77 -23.56 -2.65
N GLY A 265 -0.70 -24.03 -1.40
CA GLY A 265 0.46 -24.74 -0.84
C GLY A 265 1.75 -23.92 -0.77
N ASN A 266 1.67 -22.59 -0.81
CA ASN A 266 2.80 -21.68 -1.04
C ASN A 266 2.58 -20.31 -0.34
N ASN A 267 3.64 -19.49 -0.30
CA ASN A 267 3.68 -18.14 0.27
C ASN A 267 2.81 -17.15 -0.53
N ALA A 268 2.01 -16.33 0.16
CA ALA A 268 1.16 -15.32 -0.50
C ALA A 268 2.00 -14.23 -1.20
N ALA A 269 3.18 -13.88 -0.67
CA ALA A 269 4.09 -12.92 -1.29
C ALA A 269 4.66 -13.44 -2.63
N THR A 270 5.02 -14.72 -2.70
CA THR A 270 5.46 -15.37 -3.95
C THR A 270 4.32 -15.46 -4.95
N TYR A 271 3.10 -15.78 -4.50
CA TYR A 271 1.93 -15.82 -5.38
C TYR A 271 1.56 -14.43 -5.94
N LEU A 272 1.61 -13.38 -5.11
CA LEU A 272 1.44 -11.99 -5.53
C LEU A 272 2.52 -11.56 -6.53
N GLN A 273 3.78 -11.93 -6.27
CA GLN A 273 4.90 -11.68 -7.16
C GLN A 273 4.65 -12.27 -8.55
N ASP A 274 4.29 -13.55 -8.62
CA ASP A 274 4.25 -14.28 -9.88
C ASP A 274 2.95 -14.03 -10.67
N LYS A 275 1.84 -13.71 -9.98
CA LYS A 275 0.53 -13.44 -10.63
C LYS A 275 0.29 -11.98 -11.01
N ILE A 276 0.82 -11.03 -10.26
CA ILE A 276 0.54 -9.59 -10.46
C ILE A 276 1.85 -8.79 -10.56
N TRP A 277 2.78 -8.93 -9.61
CA TRP A 277 3.92 -8.01 -9.50
C TRP A 277 4.91 -8.09 -10.68
N GLN A 278 5.24 -9.30 -11.13
CA GLN A 278 6.11 -9.52 -12.29
C GLN A 278 5.38 -9.24 -13.63
N PRO A 279 4.17 -9.79 -13.89
CA PRO A 279 3.48 -9.53 -15.17
C PRO A 279 3.08 -8.07 -15.36
N TYR A 280 2.72 -7.37 -14.28
CA TYR A 280 2.22 -5.99 -14.32
C TYR A 280 3.31 -4.92 -14.16
N ALA A 281 4.57 -5.27 -14.47
CA ALA A 281 5.68 -4.33 -14.60
C ALA A 281 5.93 -3.38 -13.40
N MET A 282 5.63 -3.82 -12.17
CA MET A 282 5.75 -3.02 -10.93
C MET A 282 7.20 -2.51 -10.73
N GLU A 283 7.34 -1.24 -10.33
CA GLU A 283 8.63 -0.53 -10.25
C GLU A 283 9.49 -0.96 -9.05
N ASN A 284 8.87 -1.14 -7.87
CA ASN A 284 9.58 -1.33 -6.61
C ASN A 284 9.35 -2.71 -6.00
N ASP A 285 10.32 -3.17 -5.21
CA ASP A 285 10.12 -4.31 -4.31
C ASP A 285 9.14 -3.91 -3.21
N ALA A 286 8.08 -4.68 -3.06
CA ALA A 286 7.15 -4.58 -1.96
C ALA A 286 7.52 -5.56 -0.83
N PHE A 287 6.98 -5.34 0.36
CA PHE A 287 7.22 -6.17 1.54
C PHE A 287 5.89 -6.56 2.17
N TRP A 288 5.60 -7.85 2.29
CA TRP A 288 4.43 -8.31 3.03
C TRP A 288 4.84 -8.66 4.46
N VAL A 289 4.16 -8.07 5.45
CA VAL A 289 4.33 -8.38 6.87
C VAL A 289 4.03 -9.86 7.14
N LEU A 290 4.82 -10.46 8.02
CA LEU A 290 4.66 -11.83 8.52
C LEU A 290 4.19 -11.83 9.98
N ASP A 291 3.53 -12.90 10.42
CA ASP A 291 3.15 -13.08 11.83
C ASP A 291 4.35 -13.19 12.78
N ARG A 292 5.47 -13.74 12.29
CA ARG A 292 6.74 -13.93 13.00
C ARG A 292 7.90 -14.10 12.01
N PRO A 293 9.18 -14.05 12.44
CA PRO A 293 10.31 -14.36 11.57
C PRO A 293 10.18 -15.74 10.90
N ASN A 294 10.36 -15.79 9.58
CA ASN A 294 10.12 -16.97 8.73
C ASN A 294 8.68 -17.54 8.79
N GLY A 295 7.72 -16.75 9.28
CA GLY A 295 6.31 -17.11 9.40
C GLY A 295 5.49 -16.95 8.12
N VAL A 296 4.21 -16.63 8.30
CA VAL A 296 3.20 -16.55 7.25
C VAL A 296 2.74 -15.11 7.03
N GLU A 297 2.41 -14.72 5.79
CA GLU A 297 1.95 -13.35 5.50
C GLU A 297 0.62 -13.01 6.18
N THR A 298 0.37 -11.74 6.41
CA THR A 298 -0.78 -11.31 7.18
C THR A 298 -1.90 -10.76 6.28
N GLY A 299 -3.06 -11.45 6.26
CA GLY A 299 -4.04 -11.34 5.17
C GLY A 299 -4.87 -10.05 5.12
N GLY A 300 -5.19 -9.46 6.28
CA GLY A 300 -6.00 -8.26 6.43
C GLY A 300 -5.23 -6.97 6.68
N CYS A 301 -3.95 -7.09 7.04
CA CYS A 301 -2.91 -6.07 7.15
C CYS A 301 -1.60 -6.87 7.32
N CYS A 302 -0.48 -6.61 6.64
CA CYS A 302 -0.16 -5.39 5.92
C CYS A 302 0.81 -5.66 4.76
N LEU A 303 0.51 -5.14 3.57
CA LEU A 303 1.48 -4.97 2.48
C LEU A 303 2.16 -3.58 2.61
N LEU A 304 3.42 -3.49 2.21
CA LEU A 304 4.14 -2.24 2.01
C LEU A 304 4.54 -2.14 0.53
N ALA A 305 4.16 -1.06 -0.15
CA ALA A 305 4.59 -0.78 -1.53
C ALA A 305 4.84 0.72 -1.73
N SER A 306 5.37 1.09 -2.90
CA SER A 306 5.43 2.51 -3.30
C SER A 306 4.03 3.03 -3.65
N LEU A 307 3.83 4.34 -3.59
CA LEU A 307 2.55 4.95 -3.96
C LEU A 307 2.19 4.73 -5.44
N ARG A 308 3.20 4.74 -6.32
CA ARG A 308 3.07 4.41 -7.74
C ARG A 308 2.64 2.95 -7.96
N ASP A 309 3.15 2.02 -7.15
CA ASP A 309 2.82 0.60 -7.28
C ASP A 309 1.46 0.25 -6.64
N PHE A 310 0.99 1.01 -5.64
CA PHE A 310 -0.43 0.98 -5.24
C PHE A 310 -1.33 1.60 -6.31
N ALA A 311 -0.91 2.65 -7.01
CA ALA A 311 -1.65 3.17 -8.15
C ALA A 311 -1.72 2.14 -9.30
N ARG A 312 -0.62 1.41 -9.59
CA ARG A 312 -0.64 0.26 -10.49
C ARG A 312 -1.58 -0.85 -10.05
N LEU A 313 -1.65 -1.19 -8.76
CA LEU A 313 -2.64 -2.16 -8.27
C LEU A 313 -4.08 -1.72 -8.55
N GLY A 314 -4.36 -0.41 -8.45
CA GLY A 314 -5.65 0.15 -8.84
C GLY A 314 -5.91 0.09 -10.35
N GLN A 315 -4.91 0.43 -11.17
CA GLN A 315 -5.00 0.34 -12.64
C GLN A 315 -5.18 -1.11 -13.10
N PHE A 316 -4.47 -2.06 -12.50
CA PHE A 316 -4.64 -3.49 -12.74
C PHE A 316 -6.09 -3.92 -12.47
N ALA A 317 -6.66 -3.52 -11.33
CA ALA A 317 -8.05 -3.84 -10.99
C ALA A 317 -9.07 -3.17 -11.93
N TYR A 318 -8.80 -1.94 -12.38
CA TYR A 318 -9.58 -1.27 -13.43
C TYR A 318 -9.52 -2.04 -14.76
N GLU A 319 -8.35 -2.46 -15.21
CA GLU A 319 -8.19 -3.24 -16.44
C GLU A 319 -8.83 -4.64 -16.32
N GLN A 320 -8.81 -5.26 -15.14
CA GLN A 320 -9.49 -6.53 -14.89
C GLN A 320 -11.03 -6.38 -14.85
N LEU A 321 -11.55 -5.16 -14.73
CA LEU A 321 -12.97 -4.84 -14.87
C LEU A 321 -13.34 -4.50 -16.33
N SER A 322 -12.49 -3.74 -17.02
CA SER A 322 -12.79 -3.14 -18.32
C SER A 322 -12.33 -3.96 -19.53
N SER A 323 -11.22 -4.69 -19.42
CA SER A 323 -10.65 -5.53 -20.50
C SER A 323 -9.74 -6.64 -19.94
N PRO A 324 -10.30 -7.72 -19.36
CA PRO A 324 -9.56 -8.80 -18.68
C PRO A 324 -8.81 -9.77 -19.65
N LEU A 325 -8.24 -9.25 -20.74
CA LEU A 325 -7.43 -10.02 -21.69
C LEU A 325 -6.17 -10.57 -21.00
N ASN A 326 -5.93 -11.88 -21.13
CA ASN A 326 -4.83 -12.58 -20.46
C ASN A 326 -4.75 -12.40 -18.93
N SER A 327 -5.87 -12.00 -18.30
CA SER A 327 -5.97 -11.78 -16.85
C SER A 327 -5.42 -12.96 -16.03
N PRO A 328 -4.77 -12.74 -14.87
CA PRO A 328 -4.52 -13.80 -13.90
C PRO A 328 -5.78 -14.21 -13.13
N LEU A 329 -6.93 -13.54 -13.32
CA LEU A 329 -8.19 -13.73 -12.59
C LEU A 329 -9.29 -14.35 -13.48
N PRO A 330 -10.39 -14.88 -12.90
CA PRO A 330 -11.61 -15.18 -13.63
C PRO A 330 -12.14 -13.92 -14.32
N VAL A 331 -12.73 -14.06 -15.52
CA VAL A 331 -13.12 -12.92 -16.39
C VAL A 331 -14.04 -11.92 -15.70
N ASN A 332 -14.94 -12.37 -14.81
CA ASN A 332 -15.84 -11.50 -14.06
C ASN A 332 -15.31 -11.12 -12.66
N TRP A 333 -14.11 -11.53 -12.24
CA TRP A 333 -13.74 -11.47 -10.82
C TRP A 333 -13.85 -10.08 -10.19
N VAL A 334 -13.38 -9.02 -10.86
CA VAL A 334 -13.49 -7.66 -10.30
C VAL A 334 -14.95 -7.17 -10.36
N LYS A 335 -15.71 -7.51 -11.42
CA LYS A 335 -17.14 -7.21 -11.53
C LYS A 335 -17.97 -7.87 -10.41
N ASP A 336 -17.66 -9.12 -10.08
CA ASP A 336 -18.25 -9.85 -8.97
C ASP A 336 -17.77 -9.26 -7.63
N SER A 337 -16.50 -8.84 -7.55
CA SER A 337 -15.92 -8.18 -6.37
C SER A 337 -16.48 -6.79 -6.08
N ILE A 338 -17.07 -6.12 -7.08
CA ILE A 338 -17.81 -4.85 -6.92
C ILE A 338 -19.33 -5.03 -7.01
N THR A 339 -19.83 -6.27 -6.99
CA THR A 339 -21.25 -6.52 -6.77
C THR A 339 -21.52 -6.33 -5.27
N PRO A 340 -22.49 -5.49 -4.87
CA PRO A 340 -22.71 -5.22 -3.45
C PRO A 340 -23.15 -6.44 -2.64
N SER A 341 -22.66 -6.52 -1.41
CA SER A 341 -23.10 -7.50 -0.42
C SER A 341 -24.59 -7.34 -0.13
N THR A 342 -25.31 -8.46 -0.13
CA THR A 342 -26.76 -8.51 0.15
C THR A 342 -27.14 -7.95 1.52
N THR A 343 -26.17 -7.83 2.43
CA THR A 343 -26.34 -7.33 3.80
C THR A 343 -25.83 -5.90 3.99
N TYR A 344 -25.09 -5.32 3.02
CA TYR A 344 -24.59 -3.95 3.09
C TYR A 344 -24.17 -3.42 1.70
N PRO A 345 -24.85 -2.39 1.14
CA PRO A 345 -24.67 -1.99 -0.25
C PRO A 345 -23.35 -1.25 -0.55
N HIS A 346 -22.53 -0.96 0.45
CA HIS A 346 -21.26 -0.22 0.30
C HIS A 346 -20.02 -1.11 0.42
N TYR A 347 -20.15 -2.43 0.25
CA TYR A 347 -19.04 -3.38 0.33
C TYR A 347 -19.24 -4.57 -0.59
N GLY A 348 -18.18 -5.02 -1.27
CA GLY A 348 -18.15 -6.20 -2.14
C GLY A 348 -17.18 -7.27 -1.62
N TYR A 349 -16.40 -7.93 -2.49
CA TYR A 349 -15.35 -8.86 -2.06
C TYR A 349 -14.10 -8.12 -1.56
N GLN A 350 -14.13 -7.63 -0.32
CA GLN A 350 -13.06 -6.86 0.32
C GLN A 350 -12.74 -5.50 -0.37
N TRP A 351 -13.74 -4.90 -1.03
CA TRP A 351 -13.70 -3.54 -1.60
C TRP A 351 -14.84 -2.68 -1.03
N TRP A 352 -14.57 -1.40 -0.77
CA TRP A 352 -15.63 -0.44 -0.45
C TRP A 352 -16.25 0.11 -1.73
N LEU A 353 -17.59 0.26 -1.74
CA LEU A 353 -18.38 0.65 -2.90
C LEU A 353 -19.16 1.95 -2.62
N GLU A 354 -19.14 2.89 -3.56
CA GLU A 354 -20.10 3.98 -3.60
C GLU A 354 -21.34 3.59 -4.44
N THR A 355 -22.49 4.20 -4.12
CA THR A 355 -23.77 3.90 -4.75
C THR A 355 -23.70 3.99 -6.28
N GLY A 356 -24.25 3.00 -6.98
CA GLY A 356 -24.25 2.98 -8.45
C GLY A 356 -22.93 2.52 -9.09
N ASN A 357 -21.95 2.09 -8.28
CA ASN A 357 -20.62 1.64 -8.72
C ASN A 357 -19.79 2.70 -9.49
N GLU A 358 -20.14 3.99 -9.36
CA GLU A 358 -19.38 5.14 -9.91
C GLU A 358 -17.90 5.15 -9.46
N LYS A 359 -17.66 4.58 -8.27
CA LYS A 359 -16.34 4.42 -7.66
C LYS A 359 -16.33 3.17 -6.77
N PHE A 360 -15.22 2.43 -6.79
CA PHE A 360 -14.88 1.46 -5.75
C PHE A 360 -13.48 1.74 -5.22
N ARG A 361 -13.17 1.32 -4.00
CA ARG A 361 -11.85 1.58 -3.39
C ARG A 361 -11.35 0.52 -2.42
N ALA A 362 -10.03 0.36 -2.40
CA ALA A 362 -9.33 -0.18 -1.25
C ALA A 362 -9.15 0.94 -0.22
N SER A 363 -9.16 0.62 1.08
CA SER A 363 -8.94 1.63 2.13
C SER A 363 -8.28 1.04 3.37
N GLY A 364 -7.30 1.75 3.92
CA GLY A 364 -6.57 1.45 5.15
C GLY A 364 -6.78 2.54 6.20
N ILE A 365 -6.61 2.18 7.48
CA ILE A 365 -6.63 3.15 8.57
C ILE A 365 -5.51 4.18 8.42
N PHE A 366 -5.69 5.33 9.07
CA PHE A 366 -4.84 6.52 8.94
C PHE A 366 -4.80 7.16 7.54
N GLY A 367 -5.73 6.81 6.64
CA GLY A 367 -5.92 7.50 5.36
C GLY A 367 -5.22 6.88 4.15
N GLN A 368 -4.94 5.57 4.14
CA GLN A 368 -4.44 4.90 2.94
C GLN A 368 -5.62 4.62 2.00
N SER A 369 -5.52 4.96 0.71
CA SER A 369 -6.61 4.66 -0.24
C SER A 369 -6.09 4.33 -1.65
N ILE A 370 -6.85 3.49 -2.37
CA ILE A 370 -6.75 3.30 -3.81
C ILE A 370 -8.19 3.39 -4.33
N ALA A 371 -8.57 4.55 -4.87
CA ALA A 371 -9.89 4.80 -5.44
C ALA A 371 -9.86 4.65 -6.96
N ILE A 372 -10.84 3.94 -7.52
CA ILE A 372 -10.95 3.62 -8.94
C ILE A 372 -12.30 4.12 -9.45
N TYR A 373 -12.29 4.83 -10.57
CA TYR A 373 -13.46 5.47 -11.20
C TYR A 373 -13.64 4.90 -12.62
N PRO A 374 -14.40 3.81 -12.81
CA PRO A 374 -14.37 3.02 -14.05
C PRO A 374 -14.78 3.81 -15.30
N GLU A 375 -15.87 4.58 -15.21
CA GLU A 375 -16.43 5.39 -16.31
C GLU A 375 -15.47 6.48 -16.83
N LEU A 376 -14.33 6.70 -16.16
CA LEU A 376 -13.36 7.75 -16.47
C LEU A 376 -11.94 7.21 -16.67
N GLY A 377 -11.69 5.94 -16.40
CA GLY A 377 -10.34 5.36 -16.42
C GLY A 377 -9.38 6.02 -15.42
N VAL A 378 -9.90 6.56 -14.31
CA VAL A 378 -9.10 7.27 -13.31
C VAL A 378 -8.83 6.41 -12.08
N VAL A 379 -7.58 6.43 -11.62
CA VAL A 379 -7.15 5.84 -10.34
C VAL A 379 -6.51 6.93 -9.49
N ILE A 380 -6.93 7.08 -8.24
CA ILE A 380 -6.32 7.97 -7.26
C ILE A 380 -5.82 7.13 -6.09
N ALA A 381 -4.50 7.03 -5.92
CA ALA A 381 -3.87 6.39 -4.78
C ALA A 381 -3.37 7.45 -3.80
N LYS A 382 -3.55 7.23 -2.49
CA LYS A 382 -3.08 8.14 -1.43
C LYS A 382 -2.39 7.36 -0.31
N HIS A 383 -1.27 7.90 0.19
CA HIS A 383 -0.70 7.55 1.48
C HIS A 383 -1.11 8.57 2.52
N GLY A 384 -1.40 8.08 3.74
CA GLY A 384 -1.90 8.90 4.83
C GLY A 384 -1.27 8.59 6.18
N ASN A 385 -1.38 9.59 7.07
CA ASN A 385 -1.05 9.54 8.48
C ASN A 385 -2.04 10.43 9.26
N THR A 386 -3.35 10.28 9.01
CA THR A 386 -4.40 11.12 9.64
C THR A 386 -4.35 11.01 11.17
N PRO A 387 -4.82 12.02 11.93
CA PRO A 387 -4.68 12.00 13.39
C PRO A 387 -5.34 10.77 14.03
N GLN A 388 -6.57 10.46 13.61
CA GLN A 388 -7.33 9.26 13.98
C GLN A 388 -7.14 8.12 12.96
N ALA A 389 -7.31 6.88 13.42
CA ALA A 389 -7.29 5.67 12.57
C ALA A 389 -8.45 5.65 11.56
N THR A 390 -9.64 6.09 11.95
CA THR A 390 -10.84 6.20 11.13
C THR A 390 -11.54 7.54 11.37
N GLY A 391 -12.49 7.91 10.52
CA GLY A 391 -13.45 8.98 10.81
C GLY A 391 -12.93 10.42 10.85
N SER A 392 -11.68 10.70 10.47
CA SER A 392 -11.11 12.06 10.47
C SER A 392 -11.85 12.97 9.47
N SER A 393 -12.81 13.77 9.97
CA SER A 393 -13.81 14.46 9.15
C SER A 393 -13.23 15.47 8.18
N VAL A 394 -12.35 16.36 8.67
CA VAL A 394 -11.69 17.40 7.85
C VAL A 394 -10.96 16.77 6.67
N PHE A 395 -10.16 15.73 6.91
CA PHE A 395 -9.43 15.05 5.83
C PHE A 395 -10.39 14.42 4.80
N LYS A 396 -11.48 13.79 5.27
CA LYS A 396 -12.49 13.16 4.41
C LYS A 396 -13.30 14.17 3.59
N GLU A 397 -13.59 15.34 4.13
CA GLU A 397 -14.30 16.41 3.43
C GLU A 397 -13.43 17.04 2.34
N HIS A 398 -12.17 17.34 2.66
CA HIS A 398 -11.18 17.82 1.69
C HIS A 398 -10.86 16.76 0.63
N GLU A 399 -10.68 15.49 1.00
CA GLU A 399 -10.45 14.38 0.05
C GLU A 399 -11.61 14.26 -0.96
N LYS A 400 -12.87 14.27 -0.47
CA LYS A 400 -14.05 14.20 -1.33
C LYS A 400 -14.13 15.38 -2.30
N ALA A 401 -13.82 16.59 -1.83
CA ALA A 401 -13.88 17.81 -2.64
C ALA A 401 -12.74 17.85 -3.68
N LEU A 402 -11.52 17.43 -3.30
CA LEU A 402 -10.37 17.32 -4.18
C LEU A 402 -10.60 16.27 -5.28
N ASP A 403 -11.00 15.05 -4.91
CA ASP A 403 -11.26 13.98 -5.87
C ASP A 403 -12.33 14.43 -6.89
N ALA A 404 -13.41 15.07 -6.44
CA ALA A 404 -14.43 15.62 -7.34
C ALA A 404 -13.88 16.70 -8.29
N ALA A 405 -12.99 17.58 -7.83
CA ALA A 405 -12.37 18.62 -8.64
C ALA A 405 -11.36 18.06 -9.68
N ILE A 406 -10.58 17.03 -9.30
CA ILE A 406 -9.69 16.31 -10.22
C ILE A 406 -10.51 15.66 -11.34
N LEU A 407 -11.59 14.95 -11.00
CA LEU A 407 -12.44 14.27 -11.97
C LEU A 407 -13.19 15.26 -12.87
N ALA A 408 -13.59 16.43 -12.34
CA ALA A 408 -14.18 17.50 -13.13
C ALA A 408 -13.16 18.12 -14.12
N ARG A 409 -11.88 18.27 -13.72
CA ARG A 409 -10.80 18.70 -14.61
C ARG A 409 -10.51 17.67 -15.71
N ILE A 410 -10.45 16.39 -15.37
CA ILE A 410 -10.22 15.29 -16.31
C ILE A 410 -11.36 15.16 -17.32
N LYS A 411 -12.62 15.44 -16.93
CA LYS A 411 -13.78 15.52 -17.83
C LYS A 411 -13.81 16.74 -18.76
N ALA A 412 -12.89 17.70 -18.57
CA ALA A 412 -12.80 18.96 -19.32
C ALA A 412 -11.51 19.03 -20.17
N LEU A 413 -10.95 17.87 -20.50
CA LEU A 413 -9.80 17.63 -21.36
C LEU A 413 -10.22 16.71 -22.51
#